data_AF-A0AAV7KFR9-F1
#
_entry.id   AF-A0AAV7KFR9-F1
#
_cell.length_a   1.000
_cell.length_b   1.000
_cell.length_c   1.000
_cell.angle_alpha   90.00
_cell.angle_beta   90.00
_cell.angle_gamma   90.00
#
_symmetry.space_group_name_H-M   'P 1'
#
loop_
_entity.id
_entity.type
_entity.pdbx_description
1 polymer ?
#
loop_
_entity_poly.entity_id
_entity_poly.type
_entity_poly.pdbx_seq_one_letter_code
_entity_poly.pdbx_strand_id
1 'polypeptide(L)'
;MASKDFYFNLKWRAYIEFRTILKIQSVQIFSELQEILCVDCPSRSTVERWAVRFRSGNAVVIDLPRSGKPISATTSENIALIKSMVMEDKCIIVNQLEQSMGISSGAIRTIMTTELGYRSICGKWVPHKLSENQRLARLNIAKKLLKLVRTAILDT
;
A
#
# COMPACT_ATOMS: atom_id res chain seq x y z
N MET A 1 10.82 10.22 7.72
CA MET A 1 12.20 10.67 8.05
C MET A 1 13.10 9.44 8.06
N ALA A 2 14.25 9.47 7.38
CA ALA A 2 15.18 8.34 7.41
C ALA A 2 15.78 8.20 8.82
N SER A 3 15.86 6.95 9.33
CA SER A 3 16.38 6.66 10.68
C SER A 3 17.86 7.08 10.80
N LYS A 4 18.31 7.40 12.01
CA LYS A 4 19.73 7.65 12.32
C LYS A 4 20.62 6.50 11.84
N ASP A 5 20.12 5.27 11.93
CA ASP A 5 20.82 4.05 11.49
C ASP A 5 20.99 3.98 9.97
N PHE A 6 20.06 4.58 9.21
CA PHE A 6 20.16 4.63 7.75
C PHE A 6 21.36 5.46 7.32
N TYR A 7 21.49 6.68 7.87
CA TYR A 7 22.61 7.57 7.57
C TYR A 7 23.93 7.01 8.07
N PHE A 8 23.94 6.34 9.22
CA PHE A 8 25.12 5.67 9.74
C PHE A 8 25.61 4.57 8.77
N ASN A 9 24.70 3.69 8.34
CA ASN A 9 25.02 2.61 7.41
C ASN A 9 25.46 3.10 6.04
N LEU A 10 24.87 4.19 5.56
CA LEU A 10 25.25 4.80 4.30
C LEU A 10 26.72 5.27 4.30
N LYS A 11 27.18 5.89 5.39
CA LYS A 11 28.54 6.46 5.48
C LYS A 11 29.64 5.41 5.34
N TRP A 12 29.58 4.34 6.13
CA TRP A 12 30.63 3.32 6.10
C TRP A 12 30.56 2.45 4.83
N ARG A 13 29.39 2.25 4.24
CA ARG A 13 29.27 1.56 2.94
C ARG A 13 29.85 2.38 1.79
N ALA A 14 29.60 3.69 1.77
CA ALA A 14 30.23 4.60 0.81
C ALA A 14 31.75 4.62 0.98
N TYR A 15 32.24 4.58 2.23
CA TYR A 15 33.67 4.45 2.50
C TYR A 15 34.26 3.18 1.88
N ILE A 16 33.60 2.03 2.08
CA ILE A 16 34.03 0.75 1.47
C ILE A 16 34.03 0.87 -0.07
N GLU A 17 33.01 1.49 -0.65
CA GLU A 17 32.91 1.70 -2.10
C GLU A 17 34.13 2.44 -2.65
N PHE A 18 34.42 3.64 -2.13
CA PHE A 18 35.56 4.44 -2.57
C PHE A 18 36.89 3.71 -2.40
N ARG A 19 37.10 3.04 -1.27
CA ARG A 19 38.33 2.27 -1.01
C ARG A 19 38.46 1.07 -1.95
N THR A 20 37.34 0.43 -2.30
CA THR A 20 37.31 -0.69 -3.25
C THR A 20 37.64 -0.22 -4.66
N ILE A 21 37.15 0.94 -5.09
CA ILE A 21 37.50 1.58 -6.37
C ILE A 21 39.00 1.88 -6.43
N LEU A 22 39.58 2.31 -5.31
CA LEU A 22 41.03 2.51 -5.16
C LEU A 22 41.84 1.20 -5.09
N LYS A 23 41.21 0.04 -5.27
CA LYS A 23 41.82 -1.30 -5.26
C LYS A 23 42.49 -1.68 -3.94
N ILE A 24 42.03 -1.10 -2.83
CA ILE A 24 42.50 -1.45 -1.48
C ILE A 24 41.87 -2.77 -1.05
N GLN A 25 42.64 -3.62 -0.35
CA GLN A 25 42.16 -4.91 0.13
C GLN A 25 41.15 -4.75 1.27
N SER A 26 40.12 -5.61 1.31
CA SER A 26 39.05 -5.58 2.31
C SER A 26 39.56 -5.66 3.76
N VAL A 27 40.69 -6.33 3.97
CA VAL A 27 41.35 -6.43 5.29
C VAL A 27 41.81 -5.06 5.79
N GLN A 28 42.45 -4.29 4.92
CA GLN A 28 42.91 -2.94 5.26
C GLN A 28 41.73 -1.99 5.48
N ILE A 29 40.69 -2.09 4.64
CA ILE A 29 39.46 -1.30 4.80
C ILE A 29 38.80 -1.57 6.16
N PHE A 30 38.80 -2.83 6.62
CA PHE A 30 38.28 -3.19 7.94
C PHE A 30 39.10 -2.57 9.07
N SER A 31 40.44 -2.63 9.01
CA SER A 31 41.31 -1.99 10.01
C SER A 31 41.05 -0.48 10.11
N GLU A 32 40.97 0.22 8.97
CA GLU A 32 40.67 1.66 8.93
C GLU A 32 39.27 1.97 9.51
N LEU A 33 38.26 1.18 9.16
CA LEU A 33 36.90 1.35 9.70
C LEU A 33 36.84 1.06 11.21
N GLN A 34 37.62 0.09 11.70
CA GLN A 34 37.70 -0.25 13.11
C GLN A 34 38.32 0.88 13.93
N GLU A 35 39.31 1.58 13.39
CA GLU A 35 39.90 2.77 14.02
C GLU A 35 38.93 3.96 14.05
N ILE A 36 38.13 4.15 13.00
CA ILE A 36 37.20 5.28 12.89
C ILE A 36 35.92 5.07 13.73
N LEU A 37 35.34 3.87 13.68
CA LEU A 37 34.01 3.58 14.21
C LEU A 37 34.03 2.81 15.54
N CYS A 38 35.16 2.21 15.91
CA CYS A 38 35.35 1.44 17.13
C CYS A 38 34.20 0.43 17.38
N VAL A 39 33.30 0.74 18.31
CA VAL A 39 32.20 -0.13 18.75
C VAL A 39 31.14 -0.32 17.67
N ASP A 40 30.90 0.69 16.85
CA ASP A 40 29.86 0.66 15.81
C ASP A 40 30.40 0.12 14.46
N CYS A 41 31.60 -0.45 14.45
CA CYS A 41 32.23 -0.98 13.24
C CYS A 41 31.51 -2.24 12.73
N PRO A 42 31.19 -2.33 11.42
CA PRO A 42 30.65 -3.56 10.84
C PRO A 42 31.66 -4.71 10.94
N SER A 43 31.15 -5.95 11.03
CA SER A 43 32.02 -7.12 11.06
C SER A 43 32.90 -7.23 9.82
N ARG A 44 34.09 -7.84 9.95
CA ARG A 44 35.01 -8.10 8.83
C ARG A 44 34.33 -8.78 7.64
N SER A 45 33.46 -9.77 7.90
CA SER A 45 32.68 -10.46 6.87
C SER A 45 31.64 -9.58 6.17
N THR A 46 31.13 -8.55 6.85
CA THR A 46 30.24 -7.56 6.26
C THR A 46 31.02 -6.62 5.34
N VAL A 47 32.19 -6.13 5.79
CA VAL A 47 33.08 -5.32 4.95
C VAL A 47 33.49 -6.07 3.69
N GLU A 48 33.87 -7.33 3.81
CA GLU A 48 34.24 -8.18 2.68
C GLU A 48 33.09 -8.39 1.70
N ARG A 49 31.87 -8.69 2.18
CA ARG A 49 30.69 -8.81 1.31
C ARG A 49 30.43 -7.53 0.51
N TRP A 50 30.54 -6.37 1.14
CA TRP A 50 30.37 -5.09 0.44
C TRP A 50 31.49 -4.84 -0.57
N ALA A 51 32.74 -5.09 -0.21
CA ALA A 51 33.87 -4.96 -1.14
C ALA A 51 33.76 -5.90 -2.35
N VAL A 52 33.32 -7.15 -2.15
CA VAL A 52 33.04 -8.09 -3.25
C VAL A 52 31.91 -7.57 -4.14
N ARG A 53 30.82 -7.05 -3.56
CA ARG A 53 29.70 -6.47 -4.29
C ARG A 53 30.11 -5.25 -5.13
N PHE A 54 30.96 -4.39 -4.62
CA PHE A 54 31.46 -3.25 -5.40
C PHE A 54 32.44 -3.68 -6.49
N ARG A 55 33.30 -4.67 -6.24
CA ARG A 55 34.19 -5.25 -7.27
C ARG A 55 33.41 -5.89 -8.42
N SER A 56 32.23 -6.45 -8.17
CA SER A 56 31.37 -7.01 -9.22
C SER A 56 30.57 -5.96 -10.01
N GLY A 57 30.80 -4.66 -9.77
CA GLY A 57 30.18 -3.55 -10.51
C GLY A 57 28.82 -3.09 -9.98
N ASN A 58 28.37 -3.59 -8.82
CA ASN A 58 27.13 -3.14 -8.20
C ASN A 58 27.39 -1.93 -7.29
N ALA A 59 27.26 -0.72 -7.84
CA ALA A 59 27.49 0.56 -7.15
C ALA A 59 26.34 1.03 -6.22
N VAL A 60 25.36 0.17 -5.91
CA VAL A 60 24.23 0.56 -5.08
C VAL A 60 24.60 0.44 -3.60
N VAL A 61 24.90 1.58 -2.96
CA VAL A 61 25.27 1.71 -1.54
C VAL A 61 24.07 1.53 -0.59
N ILE A 62 22.89 1.94 -1.05
CA ILE A 62 21.63 1.81 -0.31
C ILE A 62 21.08 0.39 -0.38
N ASP A 63 20.36 -0.02 0.66
CA ASP A 63 19.60 -1.26 0.60
C ASP A 63 18.45 -1.08 -0.40
N LEU A 64 18.40 -1.99 -1.39
CA LEU A 64 17.24 -2.09 -2.28
C LEU A 64 16.00 -2.48 -1.46
N PRO A 65 14.78 -2.18 -1.96
CA PRO A 65 13.56 -2.68 -1.34
C PRO A 65 13.71 -4.18 -1.11
N ARG A 66 13.59 -4.61 0.15
CA ARG A 66 13.66 -6.03 0.46
C ARG A 66 12.49 -6.71 -0.23
N SER A 67 12.77 -7.78 -0.96
CA SER A 67 11.73 -8.71 -1.40
C SER A 67 11.07 -9.27 -0.14
N GLY A 68 9.91 -8.72 0.22
CA GLY A 68 9.10 -9.24 1.31
C GLY A 68 8.52 -10.60 0.94
N LYS A 69 7.74 -11.17 1.86
CA LYS A 69 6.90 -12.33 1.52
C LYS A 69 5.97 -11.94 0.36
N PRO A 70 5.90 -12.72 -0.74
CA PRO A 70 4.96 -12.43 -1.81
C PRO A 70 3.55 -12.44 -1.23
N ILE A 71 2.78 -11.38 -1.49
CA ILE A 71 1.38 -11.29 -1.08
C ILE A 71 0.60 -12.16 -2.05
N SER A 72 0.47 -13.46 -1.74
CA SER A 72 -0.13 -14.45 -2.64
C SER A 72 -1.59 -14.17 -3.00
N ALA A 73 -2.28 -13.35 -2.20
CA ALA A 73 -3.69 -13.06 -2.39
C ALA A 73 -3.97 -11.75 -3.14
N THR A 74 -3.05 -10.79 -3.15
CA THR A 74 -3.23 -9.47 -3.78
C THR A 74 -2.74 -9.49 -5.23
N THR A 75 -3.21 -10.47 -6.00
CA THR A 75 -2.98 -10.51 -7.45
C THR A 75 -3.99 -9.60 -8.15
N SER A 76 -3.63 -9.10 -9.33
CA SER A 76 -4.53 -8.29 -10.17
C SER A 76 -5.85 -9.02 -10.48
N GLU A 77 -5.79 -10.33 -10.67
CA GLU A 77 -6.94 -11.21 -10.90
C GLU A 77 -7.89 -11.22 -9.69
N ASN A 78 -7.37 -11.42 -8.48
CA ASN A 78 -8.17 -11.44 -7.26
C ASN A 78 -8.78 -10.07 -6.97
N ILE A 79 -8.05 -8.98 -7.23
CA ILE A 79 -8.55 -7.62 -7.09
C ILE A 79 -9.73 -7.39 -8.06
N ALA A 80 -9.59 -7.79 -9.32
CA ALA A 80 -10.65 -7.65 -10.31
C ALA A 80 -11.90 -8.46 -9.95
N LEU A 81 -11.73 -9.70 -9.48
CA LEU A 81 -12.83 -10.57 -9.09
C LEU A 81 -13.56 -10.06 -7.83
N ILE A 82 -12.85 -9.63 -6.80
CA ILE A 82 -13.47 -8.99 -5.62
C ILE A 82 -14.24 -7.74 -6.04
N LYS A 83 -13.67 -6.93 -6.94
CA LYS A 83 -14.34 -5.74 -7.46
C LYS A 83 -15.64 -6.08 -8.19
N SER A 84 -15.66 -7.12 -9.02
CA SER A 84 -16.89 -7.51 -9.72
C SER A 84 -17.96 -8.01 -8.75
N MET A 85 -17.59 -8.84 -7.77
CA MET A 85 -18.53 -9.37 -6.78
C MET A 85 -19.15 -8.25 -5.91
N VAL A 86 -18.35 -7.25 -5.50
CA VAL A 86 -18.85 -6.09 -4.74
C VAL A 86 -19.75 -5.18 -5.59
N MET A 87 -19.50 -5.09 -6.90
CA MET A 87 -20.34 -4.29 -7.80
C MET A 87 -21.69 -4.95 -8.07
N GLU A 88 -21.73 -6.28 -8.09
CA GLU A 88 -22.96 -7.07 -8.20
C GLU A 88 -23.79 -7.00 -6.91
N ASP A 89 -23.16 -7.25 -5.75
CA ASP A 89 -23.79 -7.08 -4.44
C ASP A 89 -22.95 -6.17 -3.54
N LYS A 90 -23.42 -4.92 -3.40
CA LYS A 90 -22.78 -3.91 -2.55
C LYS A 90 -22.86 -4.22 -1.06
N CYS A 91 -23.66 -5.21 -0.66
CA CYS A 91 -23.85 -5.66 0.71
C CYS A 91 -23.14 -6.99 1.01
N ILE A 92 -22.30 -7.49 0.09
CA ILE A 92 -21.58 -8.75 0.25
C ILE A 92 -20.68 -8.74 1.49
N ILE A 93 -20.70 -9.84 2.26
CA ILE A 93 -19.94 -9.98 3.50
C ILE A 93 -18.60 -10.66 3.18
N VAL A 94 -17.53 -10.26 3.89
CA VAL A 94 -16.17 -10.83 3.73
C VAL A 94 -16.17 -12.37 3.81
N ASN A 95 -17.01 -12.97 4.65
CA ASN A 95 -17.08 -14.43 4.77
C ASN A 95 -17.61 -15.11 3.48
N GLN A 96 -18.52 -14.45 2.75
CA GLN A 96 -19.01 -14.97 1.46
C GLN A 96 -17.93 -14.87 0.38
N LEU A 97 -17.13 -13.80 0.40
CA LEU A 97 -15.96 -13.64 -0.47
C LEU A 97 -14.89 -14.70 -0.16
N GLU A 98 -14.66 -15.01 1.12
CA GLU A 98 -13.72 -16.05 1.55
C GLU A 98 -14.16 -17.43 1.07
N GLN A 99 -15.44 -17.77 1.23
CA GLN A 99 -15.99 -19.05 0.75
C GLN A 99 -15.95 -19.20 -0.76
N SER A 100 -16.15 -18.12 -1.51
CA SER A 100 -16.16 -18.16 -2.98
C SER A 100 -14.76 -18.20 -3.60
N MET A 101 -13.79 -17.51 -3.00
CA MET A 101 -12.45 -17.36 -3.57
C MET A 101 -11.39 -18.23 -2.90
N GLY A 102 -11.65 -18.78 -1.72
CA GLY A 102 -10.65 -19.52 -0.93
C GLY A 102 -9.51 -18.65 -0.41
N ILE A 103 -9.72 -17.33 -0.36
CA ILE A 103 -8.75 -16.34 0.10
C ILE A 103 -9.06 -16.00 1.56
N SER A 104 -8.02 -15.84 2.38
CA SER A 104 -8.22 -15.47 3.78
C SER A 104 -8.95 -14.14 3.93
N SER A 105 -9.84 -14.07 4.92
CA SER A 105 -10.58 -12.85 5.26
C SER A 105 -9.68 -11.63 5.49
N GLY A 106 -8.45 -11.83 5.99
CA GLY A 106 -7.46 -10.76 6.17
C GLY A 106 -7.01 -10.16 4.83
N ALA A 107 -6.70 -11.00 3.85
CA ALA A 107 -6.30 -10.54 2.53
C ALA A 107 -7.45 -9.87 1.77
N ILE A 108 -8.67 -10.40 1.87
CA ILE A 108 -9.86 -9.77 1.29
C ILE A 108 -10.05 -8.36 1.86
N ARG A 109 -9.91 -8.18 3.19
CA ARG A 109 -9.98 -6.84 3.81
C ARG A 109 -8.90 -5.92 3.27
N THR A 110 -7.65 -6.37 3.15
CA THR A 110 -6.57 -5.58 2.55
C THR A 110 -6.89 -5.18 1.12
N ILE A 111 -7.40 -6.09 0.29
CA ILE A 111 -7.79 -5.77 -1.09
C ILE A 111 -8.93 -4.74 -1.11
N MET A 112 -9.97 -4.93 -0.30
CA MET A 112 -11.09 -3.99 -0.24
C MET A 112 -10.66 -2.60 0.22
N THR A 113 -9.84 -2.47 1.27
CA THR A 113 -9.51 -1.17 1.85
C THR A 113 -8.28 -0.51 1.24
N THR A 114 -7.20 -1.25 1.02
CA THR A 114 -5.91 -0.72 0.56
C THR A 114 -5.87 -0.61 -0.97
N GLU A 115 -6.30 -1.64 -1.69
CA GLU A 115 -6.21 -1.66 -3.16
C GLU A 115 -7.40 -1.00 -3.84
N LEU A 116 -8.62 -1.29 -3.37
CA LEU A 116 -9.87 -0.77 -3.96
C LEU A 116 -10.36 0.53 -3.29
N GLY A 117 -9.85 0.87 -2.10
CA GLY A 117 -10.27 2.07 -1.37
C GLY A 117 -11.70 2.03 -0.83
N TYR A 118 -12.30 0.84 -0.71
CA TYR A 118 -13.65 0.67 -0.20
C TYR A 118 -13.72 0.76 1.31
N ARG A 119 -14.87 1.23 1.78
CA ARG A 119 -15.22 1.32 3.20
C ARG A 119 -16.60 0.72 3.40
N SER A 120 -16.75 -0.09 4.45
CA SER A 120 -18.07 -0.56 4.88
C SER A 120 -18.87 0.61 5.45
N ILE A 121 -20.10 0.78 4.97
CA ILE A 121 -21.03 1.81 5.41
C ILE A 121 -22.33 1.11 5.83
N CYS A 122 -22.84 1.46 7.00
CA CYS A 122 -24.13 0.94 7.45
C CYS A 122 -25.25 1.39 6.50
N GLY A 123 -26.13 0.45 6.14
CA GLY A 123 -27.34 0.78 5.38
C GLY A 123 -28.21 1.80 6.12
N LYS A 124 -28.90 2.67 5.38
CA LYS A 124 -29.88 3.60 5.95
C LYS A 124 -31.22 2.90 6.11
N TRP A 125 -31.87 3.09 7.25
CA TRP A 125 -33.23 2.60 7.46
C TRP A 125 -34.21 3.37 6.56
N VAL A 126 -35.08 2.63 5.88
CA VAL A 126 -36.13 3.19 5.02
C VAL A 126 -37.48 2.82 5.64
N PRO A 127 -38.35 3.80 5.96
CA PRO A 127 -39.58 3.53 6.71
C PRO A 127 -40.58 2.59 6.03
N HIS A 128 -40.60 2.59 4.71
CA HIS A 128 -41.56 1.81 3.95
C HIS A 128 -41.02 1.43 2.58
N LYS A 129 -41.28 0.19 2.16
CA LYS A 129 -40.96 -0.30 0.81
C LYS A 129 -42.04 0.16 -0.16
N LEU A 130 -41.79 1.28 -0.84
CA LEU A 130 -42.73 1.86 -1.79
C LEU A 130 -42.95 0.96 -3.01
N SER A 131 -44.20 0.87 -3.47
CA SER A 131 -44.56 0.33 -4.77
C SER A 131 -44.22 1.31 -5.91
N GLU A 132 -44.21 0.82 -7.14
CA GLU A 132 -43.86 1.66 -8.29
C GLU A 132 -44.86 2.80 -8.50
N ASN A 133 -46.16 2.52 -8.35
CA ASN A 133 -47.21 3.54 -8.39
C ASN A 133 -47.01 4.62 -7.30
N GLN A 134 -46.62 4.22 -6.09
CA GLN A 134 -46.33 5.16 -5.00
C GLN A 134 -45.10 6.02 -5.28
N ARG A 135 -44.04 5.45 -5.88
CA ARG A 135 -42.85 6.21 -6.31
C ARG A 135 -43.20 7.26 -7.35
N LEU A 136 -43.97 6.87 -8.37
CA LEU A 136 -44.39 7.78 -9.45
C LEU A 136 -45.25 8.93 -8.92
N ALA A 137 -46.23 8.62 -8.06
CA ALA A 137 -47.06 9.64 -7.41
C ALA A 137 -46.22 10.64 -6.61
N ARG A 138 -45.28 10.14 -5.79
CA ARG A 138 -44.37 10.99 -5.01
C ARG A 138 -43.51 11.89 -5.90
N LEU A 139 -42.96 11.35 -7.00
CA LEU A 139 -42.16 12.11 -7.95
C LEU A 139 -42.95 13.23 -8.63
N ASN A 140 -44.19 12.95 -9.04
CA ASN A 140 -45.07 13.94 -9.67
C ASN A 140 -45.45 15.06 -8.70
N ILE A 141 -45.79 14.72 -7.45
CA ILE A 141 -46.08 15.70 -6.40
C ILE A 141 -44.84 16.56 -6.14
N ALA A 142 -43.66 15.95 -5.98
CA ALA A 142 -42.41 16.68 -5.74
C ALA A 142 -42.08 17.65 -6.88
N LYS A 143 -42.24 17.23 -8.15
CA LYS A 143 -42.06 18.10 -9.32
C LYS A 143 -43.02 19.28 -9.32
N LYS A 144 -44.30 19.05 -8.99
CA LYS A 144 -45.33 20.11 -8.91
C LYS A 144 -44.98 21.12 -7.81
N LEU A 145 -44.64 20.65 -6.61
CA LEU A 145 -44.25 21.50 -5.48
C LEU A 145 -43.00 22.32 -5.81
N LEU A 146 -41.99 21.69 -6.41
CA LEU A 146 -40.76 22.38 -6.81
C LEU A 146 -41.02 23.49 -7.83
N LYS A 147 -41.93 23.26 -8.81
CA LYS A 147 -42.32 24.29 -9.77
C LYS A 147 -42.98 25.49 -9.09
N LEU A 148 -43.92 25.23 -8.19
CA LEU A 148 -44.63 26.28 -7.44
C LEU A 148 -43.68 27.13 -6.60
N VAL A 149 -42.74 26.49 -5.90
CA VAL A 149 -41.71 27.21 -5.12
C VAL A 149 -40.85 28.08 -6.02
N ARG A 150 -40.43 27.57 -7.19
CA ARG A 150 -39.61 28.33 -8.12
C ARG A 150 -40.34 29.52 -8.75
N THR A 151 -41.61 29.37 -9.12
CA THR A 151 -42.39 30.49 -9.67
C THR A 151 -42.62 31.56 -8.59
N ALA A 152 -42.98 31.14 -7.37
CA ALA A 152 -43.18 32.07 -6.26
C ALA A 152 -41.91 32.86 -5.86
N ILE A 153 -40.71 32.29 -6.07
CA ILE A 153 -39.43 32.99 -5.85
C ILE A 153 -39.10 33.97 -6.99
N LEU A 154 -39.60 33.73 -8.20
CA LEU A 154 -39.36 34.61 -9.37
C LEU A 154 -40.39 35.75 -9.47
N ASP A 155 -41.54 35.60 -8.81
CA ASP A 155 -42.62 36.60 -8.74
C ASP A 155 -42.43 37.59 -7.56
N THR A 156 -41.36 37.46 -6.77
CA THR A 156 -40.92 38.38 -5.68
C THR A 156 -39.64 39.10 -6.07
#